data_AF-A0A517T5M3-F1
#
_entry.id   AF-A0A517T5M3-F1
#
_cell.length_a   1.000
_cell.length_b   1.000
_cell.length_c   1.000
_cell.angle_alpha   90.00
_cell.angle_beta   90.00
_cell.angle_gamma   90.00
#
_symmetry.space_group_name_H-M   'P 1'
#
loop_
_entity.id
_entity.type
_entity.pdbx_description
1 polymer ?
#
loop_
_entity_poly.entity_id
_entity_poly.type
_entity_poly.pdbx_seq_one_letter_code
_entity_poly.pdbx_strand_id
1 'polypeptide(L)'
;MNFDLRNQYTPLGRVVVSLVIVLLCGRVASSEDVWSTKELLDAKNRWDLFIDAGKELTLEGRRSSMAPTLLKLRECPITFRPVDEEFRLSRAPDRVKVTGYLTKEKGEVEFRVRRLEPLPSDEEEYRRRRSSLKIDKVDGWYELADWAEGRGKFYDDPDMLELAREARLLAWKNERRDLATENAAARNPLIDKAKQFGFDDALIDELTHEMLWLEWQELKSFSGDKDDLQQQVDSLLKKVRGSLAGADLNLAPFPKELNKTYLFQPLKTYADADSKVRAKLSRLFVIDVERWRIESDAREDNSNGDEIAARIEKIIPERADLARRYRNRELDYRINNIANVTRAEAIQLSADLKEVGDPIRARKVLETWLASRVKLLRQDGVPGLVRAAEETIRLIDDKQASAKLLMEAFEIAPDSKQVAEQLTRLGYRKIGNRWLPPDADAAEVTDPKLAAMRSGVIDVGMSAAQVRGTLGSPDRIFRSISLSQVHEAWIYNTGGSRLVIHLTRYSQRPADEARVTGQHTVRE
;
A
#
# COMPACT_ATOMS: atom_id res chain seq x y z
N MET A 1 -61.28 -38.23 7.79
CA MET A 1 -61.60 -38.92 6.52
C MET A 1 -60.42 -38.72 5.58
N ASN A 2 -59.67 -39.69 5.11
CA ASN A 2 -59.61 -41.14 5.34
C ASN A 2 -58.13 -41.53 5.36
N PHE A 3 -57.81 -42.45 6.27
CA PHE A 3 -56.59 -43.23 6.33
C PHE A 3 -56.48 -44.17 5.11
N ASP A 4 -55.27 -44.52 4.68
CA ASP A 4 -54.93 -45.94 4.59
C ASP A 4 -53.42 -46.20 4.77
N LEU A 5 -53.15 -47.23 5.56
CA LEU A 5 -51.88 -47.75 6.05
C LEU A 5 -51.88 -49.26 5.78
N ARG A 6 -50.97 -49.77 4.94
CA ARG A 6 -50.53 -51.19 4.90
C ARG A 6 -49.13 -51.19 4.29
N ASN A 7 -48.01 -51.52 4.93
CA ASN A 7 -47.62 -52.64 5.80
C ASN A 7 -47.78 -54.02 5.13
N GLN A 8 -46.67 -54.67 4.72
CA GLN A 8 -46.20 -55.97 5.25
C GLN A 8 -44.95 -56.53 4.53
N TYR A 9 -44.30 -57.48 5.21
CA TYR A 9 -42.91 -57.93 5.16
C TYR A 9 -42.59 -59.13 4.20
N THR A 10 -41.35 -59.12 3.66
CA THR A 10 -40.38 -60.24 3.42
C THR A 10 -40.73 -61.43 2.48
N PRO A 11 -39.79 -62.36 2.09
CA PRO A 11 -38.33 -62.46 2.25
C PRO A 11 -37.56 -62.89 0.95
N LEU A 12 -36.25 -63.16 1.11
CA LEU A 12 -35.37 -64.05 0.30
C LEU A 12 -34.76 -63.53 -1.00
N GLY A 13 -33.41 -63.50 -0.99
CA GLY A 13 -32.65 -63.96 -2.15
C GLY A 13 -31.56 -63.03 -2.65
N ARG A 14 -30.39 -63.03 -1.99
CA ARG A 14 -29.11 -63.45 -2.60
C ARG A 14 -27.94 -63.26 -1.65
N VAL A 15 -27.52 -64.41 -1.11
CA VAL A 15 -26.13 -64.73 -0.76
C VAL A 15 -25.27 -64.51 -2.01
N VAL A 16 -24.20 -63.71 -1.91
CA VAL A 16 -22.79 -64.00 -2.27
C VAL A 16 -22.02 -62.71 -2.02
N VAL A 17 -21.55 -62.49 -0.78
CA VAL A 17 -20.35 -61.69 -0.51
C VAL A 17 -19.46 -62.54 0.38
N SER A 18 -18.79 -63.47 -0.27
CA SER A 18 -17.60 -64.12 0.22
C SER A 18 -16.49 -63.78 -0.76
N LEU A 19 -15.26 -63.65 -0.25
CA LEU A 19 -14.00 -63.49 -0.99
C LEU A 19 -13.45 -62.06 -1.19
N VAL A 20 -13.18 -61.32 -0.09
CA VAL A 20 -12.08 -60.31 -0.04
C VAL A 20 -11.23 -60.46 1.25
N ILE A 21 -11.09 -61.70 1.76
CA ILE A 21 -10.17 -62.03 2.87
C ILE A 21 -9.35 -63.27 2.49
N VAL A 22 -8.61 -63.25 1.37
CA VAL A 22 -7.54 -64.23 1.04
C VAL A 22 -6.46 -63.58 0.15
N LEU A 23 -6.02 -62.35 0.45
CA LEU A 23 -4.87 -61.72 -0.22
C LEU A 23 -3.80 -61.21 0.75
N LEU A 24 -3.70 -61.82 1.94
CA LEU A 24 -2.67 -61.54 2.95
C LEU A 24 -1.78 -62.76 3.30
N CYS A 25 -1.97 -63.92 2.67
CA CYS A 25 -1.14 -65.12 2.92
C CYS A 25 -0.39 -65.57 1.67
N GLY A 26 0.31 -64.64 1.03
CA GLY A 26 1.09 -64.89 -0.20
C GLY A 26 2.48 -64.26 -0.18
N ARG A 27 3.13 -64.14 0.97
CA ARG A 27 4.59 -64.00 1.04
C ARG A 27 5.16 -65.34 1.50
N VAL A 28 5.58 -66.14 0.53
CA VAL A 28 6.43 -67.30 0.75
C VAL A 28 7.76 -66.79 1.31
N ALA A 29 8.12 -67.22 2.51
CA ALA A 29 9.43 -67.10 3.14
C ALA A 29 10.53 -67.62 2.19
N SER A 30 11.75 -67.07 2.12
CA SER A 30 12.61 -66.70 3.24
C SER A 30 13.53 -65.54 2.88
N SER A 31 13.27 -64.36 3.42
CA SER A 31 14.35 -63.69 4.16
C SER A 31 14.19 -64.13 5.60
N GLU A 32 15.25 -64.61 6.24
CA GLU A 32 15.24 -64.71 7.72
C GLU A 32 14.96 -63.32 8.26
N ASP A 33 13.75 -63.10 8.79
CA ASP A 33 13.42 -61.83 9.44
C ASP A 33 14.31 -61.68 10.67
N VAL A 34 15.24 -60.71 10.61
CA VAL A 34 16.12 -60.36 11.73
C VAL A 34 15.33 -59.48 12.69
N TRP A 35 15.07 -59.98 13.89
CA TRP A 35 14.34 -59.24 14.92
C TRP A 35 15.29 -58.41 15.76
N SER A 36 14.94 -57.16 16.03
CA SER A 36 15.60 -56.38 17.06
C SER A 36 15.32 -56.96 18.45
N THR A 37 16.23 -56.66 19.39
CA THR A 37 16.03 -56.96 20.82
C THR A 37 14.70 -56.42 21.32
N LYS A 38 14.28 -55.23 20.85
CA LYS A 38 12.97 -54.65 21.15
C LYS A 38 11.82 -55.54 20.68
N GLU A 39 11.82 -55.97 19.41
CA GLU A 39 10.76 -56.82 18.86
C GLU A 39 10.65 -58.18 19.58
N LEU A 40 11.78 -58.73 20.03
CA LEU A 40 11.77 -59.92 20.89
C LEU A 40 11.04 -59.65 22.21
N LEU A 41 11.29 -58.51 22.85
CA LEU A 41 10.67 -58.13 24.12
C LEU A 41 9.18 -57.80 23.95
N ASP A 42 8.82 -57.11 22.87
CA ASP A 42 7.42 -56.83 22.52
C ASP A 42 6.63 -58.14 22.28
N ALA A 43 7.33 -59.22 21.90
CA ALA A 43 6.77 -60.55 21.73
C ALA A 43 6.83 -61.45 22.98
N LYS A 44 7.07 -60.89 24.18
CA LYS A 44 7.23 -61.67 25.42
C LYS A 44 6.10 -62.64 25.73
N ASN A 45 4.86 -62.26 25.44
CA ASN A 45 3.68 -63.11 25.59
C ASN A 45 3.67 -64.35 24.67
N ARG A 46 4.54 -64.40 23.66
CA ARG A 46 4.67 -65.51 22.71
C ARG A 46 5.93 -66.36 22.97
N TRP A 47 6.70 -66.07 24.01
CA TRP A 47 7.95 -66.79 24.27
C TRP A 47 7.74 -68.27 24.54
N ASP A 48 6.74 -68.65 25.35
CA ASP A 48 6.45 -70.07 25.62
C ASP A 48 6.11 -70.83 24.32
N LEU A 49 5.34 -70.20 23.41
CA LEU A 49 5.07 -70.76 22.07
C LEU A 49 6.34 -70.96 21.24
N PHE A 50 7.30 -70.03 21.32
CA PHE A 50 8.58 -70.16 20.61
C PHE A 50 9.46 -71.27 21.19
N ILE A 51 9.45 -71.42 22.52
CA ILE A 51 10.16 -72.47 23.24
C ILE A 51 9.59 -73.84 22.88
N ASP A 52 8.26 -74.01 23.00
CA ASP A 52 7.57 -75.28 22.74
C ASP A 52 7.74 -75.74 21.28
N ALA A 53 7.77 -74.79 20.34
CA ALA A 53 7.99 -75.07 18.93
C ALA A 53 9.47 -75.27 18.57
N GLY A 54 10.41 -75.01 19.49
CA GLY A 54 11.85 -74.99 19.18
C GLY A 54 12.19 -74.02 18.04
N LYS A 55 11.46 -72.91 17.96
CA LYS A 55 11.52 -72.00 16.80
C LYS A 55 12.88 -71.33 16.72
N GLU A 56 13.53 -71.46 15.57
CA GLU A 56 14.75 -70.70 15.28
C GLU A 56 14.41 -69.23 15.03
N LEU A 57 15.13 -68.35 15.72
CA LEU A 57 15.01 -66.91 15.66
C LEU A 57 16.38 -66.31 15.35
N THR A 58 16.38 -65.30 14.50
CA THR A 58 17.55 -64.47 14.24
C THR A 58 17.30 -63.10 14.85
N LEU A 59 18.16 -62.69 15.78
CA LEU A 59 18.03 -61.48 16.56
C LEU A 59 19.23 -60.56 16.34
N GLU A 60 19.02 -59.27 16.48
CA GLU A 60 20.09 -58.28 16.61
C GLU A 60 19.99 -57.46 17.90
N GLY A 61 21.14 -57.03 18.42
CA GLY A 61 21.16 -56.17 19.60
C GLY A 61 22.54 -55.61 19.90
N ARG A 62 22.56 -54.56 20.74
CA ARG A 62 23.81 -54.02 21.29
C ARG A 62 24.32 -54.92 22.40
N ARG A 63 25.59 -55.26 22.37
CA ARG A 63 26.26 -56.04 23.41
C ARG A 63 26.40 -55.18 24.67
N SER A 64 25.99 -55.73 25.81
CA SER A 64 26.29 -55.16 27.14
C SER A 64 27.56 -55.78 27.72
N SER A 65 27.66 -57.11 27.68
CA SER A 65 28.86 -57.84 28.14
C SER A 65 29.01 -59.14 27.35
N MET A 66 30.24 -59.64 27.21
CA MET A 66 30.50 -60.93 26.57
C MET A 66 31.68 -61.63 27.25
N ALA A 67 31.50 -62.93 27.49
CA ALA A 67 32.50 -63.90 27.93
C ALA A 67 32.41 -65.14 27.00
N PRO A 68 33.37 -66.10 27.06
CA PRO A 68 33.38 -67.23 26.13
C PRO A 68 32.06 -68.04 26.10
N THR A 69 31.36 -68.14 27.23
CA THR A 69 30.12 -68.93 27.36
C THR A 69 28.87 -68.10 27.62
N LEU A 70 28.98 -66.77 27.61
CA LEU A 70 27.93 -65.87 28.05
C LEU A 70 27.90 -64.58 27.24
N LEU A 71 26.75 -64.25 26.68
CA LEU A 71 26.48 -62.98 26.02
C LEU A 71 25.29 -62.31 26.69
N LYS A 72 25.40 -61.01 26.97
CA LYS A 72 24.27 -60.18 27.39
C LYS A 72 24.09 -59.05 26.38
N LEU A 73 22.85 -58.84 25.97
CA LEU A 73 22.46 -57.70 25.16
C LEU A 73 21.94 -56.58 26.07
N ARG A 74 22.19 -55.32 25.71
CA ARG A 74 21.70 -54.14 26.42
C ARG A 74 20.18 -54.08 26.33
N GLU A 75 19.52 -53.63 27.39
CA GLU A 75 18.07 -53.62 27.54
C GLU A 75 17.38 -54.99 27.32
N CYS A 76 18.12 -56.09 27.43
CA CYS A 76 17.58 -57.45 27.31
C CYS A 76 17.79 -58.24 28.62
N PRO A 77 16.73 -58.76 29.26
CA PRO A 77 16.86 -59.59 30.45
C PRO A 77 17.26 -61.03 30.12
N ILE A 78 17.17 -61.45 28.85
CA ILE A 78 17.51 -62.82 28.43
C ILE A 78 19.02 -62.98 28.39
N THR A 79 19.49 -64.11 28.94
CA THR A 79 20.88 -64.53 28.85
C THR A 79 21.10 -65.36 27.58
N PHE A 80 22.19 -65.08 26.86
CA PHE A 80 22.54 -65.79 25.62
C PHE A 80 23.72 -66.73 25.88
N ARG A 81 23.56 -68.02 25.55
CA ARG A 81 24.61 -69.05 25.73
C ARG A 81 24.87 -69.78 24.42
N PRO A 82 26.12 -70.18 24.12
CA PRO A 82 26.40 -70.96 22.93
C PRO A 82 25.76 -72.35 23.04
N VAL A 83 25.30 -72.88 21.91
CA VAL A 83 24.94 -74.30 21.78
C VAL A 83 26.19 -75.18 21.89
N ASP A 84 27.28 -74.70 21.28
CA ASP A 84 28.63 -75.27 21.42
C ASP A 84 29.31 -74.82 22.73
N GLU A 85 30.56 -75.23 22.97
CA GLU A 85 31.29 -74.91 24.21
C GLU A 85 31.58 -73.42 24.38
N GLU A 86 31.93 -72.67 23.31
CA GLU A 86 32.31 -71.25 23.41
C GLU A 86 31.92 -70.43 22.16
N PHE A 87 31.70 -69.13 22.34
CA PHE A 87 31.50 -68.16 21.27
C PHE A 87 32.78 -67.92 20.47
N ARG A 88 32.73 -68.15 19.16
CA ARG A 88 33.85 -67.92 18.24
C ARG A 88 33.75 -66.53 17.61
N LEU A 89 34.32 -65.52 18.27
CA LEU A 89 34.48 -64.18 17.71
C LEU A 89 35.91 -63.67 17.89
N SER A 90 36.52 -63.17 16.80
CA SER A 90 37.87 -62.63 16.79
C SER A 90 37.98 -61.21 17.37
N ARG A 91 36.85 -60.48 17.45
CA ARG A 91 36.71 -59.18 18.14
C ARG A 91 35.36 -59.13 18.84
N ALA A 92 35.23 -58.30 19.87
CA ALA A 92 33.96 -58.05 20.55
C ALA A 92 33.26 -56.84 19.91
N PRO A 93 32.38 -57.03 18.89
CA PRO A 93 31.65 -55.92 18.30
C PRO A 93 30.63 -55.34 19.29
N ASP A 94 30.27 -54.07 19.11
CA ASP A 94 29.24 -53.43 19.93
C ASP A 94 27.83 -53.87 19.56
N ARG A 95 27.64 -54.33 18.32
CA ARG A 95 26.37 -54.89 17.84
C ARG A 95 26.60 -56.26 17.23
N VAL A 96 25.68 -57.17 17.52
CA VAL A 96 25.76 -58.57 17.08
C VAL A 96 24.44 -59.00 16.47
N LYS A 97 24.55 -59.95 15.54
CA LYS A 97 23.44 -60.77 15.06
C LYS A 97 23.60 -62.17 15.67
N VAL A 98 22.56 -62.67 16.32
CA VAL A 98 22.53 -63.99 16.94
C VAL A 98 21.42 -64.83 16.34
N THR A 99 21.73 -66.03 15.89
CA THR A 99 20.73 -67.00 15.42
C THR A 99 20.71 -68.18 16.37
N GLY A 100 19.51 -68.59 16.79
CA GLY A 100 19.34 -69.60 17.82
C GLY A 100 17.89 -69.79 18.21
N TYR A 101 17.63 -70.30 19.41
CA TYR A 101 16.27 -70.59 19.88
C TYR A 101 16.13 -70.31 21.37
N LEU A 102 14.92 -70.00 21.81
CA LEU A 102 14.59 -69.83 23.23
C LEU A 102 14.46 -71.20 23.90
N THR A 103 14.91 -71.30 25.15
CA THR A 103 14.72 -72.46 26.01
C THR A 103 14.39 -72.02 27.44
N LYS A 104 13.92 -72.95 28.28
CA LYS A 104 13.69 -72.72 29.70
C LYS A 104 14.63 -73.61 30.51
N GLU A 105 15.62 -73.01 31.15
CA GLU A 105 16.57 -73.70 32.03
C GLU A 105 16.37 -73.21 33.47
N LYS A 106 16.17 -74.13 34.41
CA LYS A 106 15.96 -73.83 35.85
C LYS A 106 14.85 -72.79 36.12
N GLY A 107 13.86 -72.71 35.23
CA GLY A 107 12.74 -71.77 35.32
C GLY A 107 12.96 -70.41 34.68
N GLU A 108 14.19 -70.10 34.23
CA GLU A 108 14.52 -68.86 33.52
C GLU A 108 14.55 -69.09 32.00
N VAL A 109 14.18 -68.05 31.24
CA VAL A 109 14.24 -68.07 29.78
C VAL A 109 15.65 -67.67 29.34
N GLU A 110 16.31 -68.57 28.62
CA GLU A 110 17.63 -68.34 28.02
C GLU A 110 17.56 -68.51 26.50
N PHE A 111 18.48 -67.88 25.77
CA PHE A 111 18.60 -68.01 24.33
C PHE A 111 19.84 -68.84 23.97
N ARG A 112 19.63 -69.99 23.33
CA ARG A 112 20.70 -70.89 22.87
C ARG A 112 21.16 -70.47 21.48
N VAL A 113 22.34 -69.87 21.41
CA VAL A 113 22.94 -69.29 20.21
C VAL A 113 23.67 -70.38 19.40
N ARG A 114 23.24 -70.58 18.16
CA ARG A 114 23.92 -71.43 17.17
C ARG A 114 24.95 -70.67 16.35
N ARG A 115 24.62 -69.43 15.98
CA ARG A 115 25.47 -68.56 15.16
C ARG A 115 25.53 -67.16 15.74
N LEU A 116 26.71 -66.59 15.74
CA LEU A 116 27.00 -65.25 16.25
C LEU A 116 27.83 -64.51 15.20
N GLU A 117 27.32 -63.38 14.71
CA GLU A 117 27.98 -62.57 13.68
C GLU A 117 28.16 -61.12 14.15
N PRO A 118 29.31 -60.48 13.89
CA PRO A 118 29.46 -59.05 14.14
C PRO A 118 28.61 -58.24 13.16
N LEU A 119 27.96 -57.20 13.66
CA LEU A 119 27.28 -56.19 12.85
C LEU A 119 28.02 -54.83 12.97
N PRO A 120 27.87 -53.94 11.97
CA PRO A 120 28.28 -52.55 12.13
C PRO A 120 27.61 -51.91 13.35
N SER A 121 28.27 -50.92 13.93
CA SER A 121 27.64 -50.04 14.92
C SER A 121 26.39 -49.36 14.35
N ASP A 122 25.51 -48.85 15.21
CA ASP A 122 24.32 -48.14 14.74
C ASP A 122 24.68 -46.87 13.95
N GLU A 123 25.76 -46.19 14.31
CA GLU A 123 26.24 -45.04 13.53
C GLU A 123 26.78 -45.44 12.15
N GLU A 124 27.53 -46.53 12.06
CA GLU A 124 28.03 -47.02 10.76
C GLU A 124 26.88 -47.47 9.88
N GLU A 125 25.87 -48.12 10.46
CA GLU A 125 24.64 -48.50 9.77
C GLU A 125 23.87 -47.26 9.31
N TYR A 126 23.75 -46.24 10.16
CA TYR A 126 23.16 -44.95 9.80
C TYR A 126 23.88 -44.32 8.62
N ARG A 127 25.22 -44.22 8.69
CA ARG A 127 26.07 -43.67 7.62
C ARG A 127 25.90 -44.46 6.31
N ARG A 128 25.86 -45.79 6.40
CA ARG A 128 25.64 -46.67 5.24
C ARG A 128 24.28 -46.42 4.61
N ARG A 129 23.20 -46.44 5.39
CA ARG A 129 21.84 -46.17 4.89
C ARG A 129 21.75 -44.77 4.28
N ARG A 130 22.25 -43.76 4.98
CA ARG A 130 22.35 -42.37 4.50
C ARG A 130 23.04 -42.27 3.14
N SER A 131 24.16 -42.98 2.94
CA SER A 131 24.91 -42.95 1.66
C SER A 131 24.15 -43.56 0.48
N SER A 132 23.17 -44.41 0.75
CA SER A 132 22.32 -45.04 -0.28
C SER A 132 21.07 -44.23 -0.62
N LEU A 133 20.72 -43.23 0.20
CA LEU A 133 19.56 -42.39 -0.02
C LEU A 133 19.84 -41.34 -1.09
N LYS A 134 18.88 -41.18 -2.01
CA LYS A 134 18.89 -40.06 -2.95
C LYS A 134 18.23 -38.84 -2.30
N ILE A 135 18.68 -37.65 -2.69
CA ILE A 135 18.21 -36.37 -2.12
C ILE A 135 16.73 -36.10 -2.47
N ASP A 136 16.26 -36.60 -3.61
CA ASP A 136 14.89 -36.44 -4.13
C ASP A 136 13.88 -37.43 -3.51
N LYS A 137 14.33 -38.44 -2.77
CA LYS A 137 13.46 -39.44 -2.13
C LYS A 137 13.25 -39.11 -0.65
N VAL A 138 12.36 -38.15 -0.39
CA VAL A 138 12.06 -37.63 0.96
C VAL A 138 11.65 -38.74 1.94
N ASP A 139 10.80 -39.69 1.51
CA ASP A 139 10.32 -40.78 2.38
C ASP A 139 11.46 -41.61 3.00
N GLY A 140 12.51 -41.90 2.22
CA GLY A 140 13.66 -42.66 2.72
C GLY A 140 14.44 -41.93 3.82
N TRP A 141 14.42 -40.60 3.84
CA TRP A 141 15.04 -39.81 4.92
C TRP A 141 14.20 -39.85 6.20
N TYR A 142 12.87 -39.82 6.10
CA TYR A 142 11.99 -40.00 7.25
C TYR A 142 12.10 -41.43 7.82
N GLU A 143 12.13 -42.46 6.98
CA GLU A 143 12.34 -43.84 7.42
C GLU A 143 13.69 -44.03 8.14
N LEU A 144 14.76 -43.40 7.62
CA LEU A 144 16.07 -43.40 8.28
C LEU A 144 16.01 -42.70 9.64
N ALA A 145 15.32 -41.57 9.73
CA ALA A 145 15.14 -40.87 10.99
C ALA A 145 14.34 -41.68 12.01
N ASP A 146 13.23 -42.29 11.61
CA ASP A 146 12.39 -43.10 12.49
C ASP A 146 13.13 -44.33 12.99
N TRP A 147 13.94 -44.96 12.13
CA TRP A 147 14.85 -46.01 12.54
C TRP A 147 15.86 -45.52 13.58
N ALA A 148 16.56 -44.40 13.32
CA ALA A 148 17.55 -43.84 14.23
C ALA A 148 16.92 -43.43 15.58
N GLU A 149 15.74 -42.81 15.56
CA GLU A 149 15.00 -42.42 16.75
C GLU A 149 14.55 -43.65 17.55
N GLY A 150 14.09 -44.70 16.87
CA GLY A 150 13.73 -45.97 17.49
C GLY A 150 14.91 -46.60 18.24
N ARG A 151 16.12 -46.55 17.67
CA ARG A 151 17.36 -46.99 18.33
C ARG A 151 17.72 -46.08 19.51
N GLY A 152 17.68 -44.77 19.29
CA GLY A 152 17.97 -43.74 20.30
C GLY A 152 17.09 -43.89 21.55
N LYS A 153 15.77 -43.98 21.36
CA LYS A 153 14.81 -44.15 22.46
C LYS A 153 14.96 -45.49 23.17
N PHE A 154 15.21 -46.58 22.43
CA PHE A 154 15.31 -47.90 23.03
C PHE A 154 16.57 -48.07 23.88
N TYR A 155 17.72 -47.53 23.44
CA TYR A 155 19.00 -47.67 24.15
C TYR A 155 19.39 -46.45 25.00
N ASP A 156 18.54 -45.44 25.10
CA ASP A 156 18.84 -44.14 25.71
C ASP A 156 20.14 -43.53 25.15
N ASP A 157 20.19 -43.42 23.82
CA ASP A 157 21.36 -43.00 23.05
C ASP A 157 21.12 -41.61 22.44
N PRO A 158 21.71 -40.54 23.01
CA PRO A 158 21.49 -39.17 22.55
C PRO A 158 22.08 -38.90 21.16
N ASP A 159 23.15 -39.58 20.77
CA ASP A 159 23.79 -39.38 19.47
C ASP A 159 22.88 -39.91 18.35
N MET A 160 22.24 -41.06 18.57
CA MET A 160 21.24 -41.59 17.63
C MET A 160 19.98 -40.71 17.55
N LEU A 161 19.57 -40.08 18.65
CA LEU A 161 18.46 -39.11 18.64
C LEU A 161 18.82 -37.84 17.85
N GLU A 162 20.06 -37.36 17.95
CA GLU A 162 20.53 -36.23 17.15
C GLU A 162 20.57 -36.58 15.66
N LEU A 163 21.11 -37.74 15.30
CA LEU A 163 21.11 -38.22 13.91
C LEU A 163 19.69 -38.34 13.34
N ALA A 164 18.73 -38.79 14.16
CA ALA A 164 17.33 -38.81 13.76
C ALA A 164 16.79 -37.41 13.48
N ARG A 165 17.08 -36.43 14.35
CA ARG A 165 16.68 -35.03 14.16
C ARG A 165 17.28 -34.45 12.88
N GLU A 166 18.57 -34.69 12.62
CA GLU A 166 19.25 -34.26 11.40
C GLU A 166 18.60 -34.83 10.14
N ALA A 167 18.29 -36.13 10.13
CA ALA A 167 17.62 -36.78 9.01
C ALA A 167 16.23 -36.19 8.75
N ARG A 168 15.42 -35.95 9.79
CA ARG A 168 14.11 -35.30 9.64
C ARG A 168 14.24 -33.89 9.10
N LEU A 169 15.21 -33.12 9.61
CA LEU A 169 15.43 -31.75 9.15
C LEU A 169 15.83 -31.72 7.67
N LEU A 170 16.66 -32.66 7.21
CA LEU A 170 17.03 -32.75 5.80
C LEU A 170 15.85 -33.18 4.92
N ALA A 171 15.06 -34.17 5.36
CA ALA A 171 13.84 -34.59 4.69
C ALA A 171 12.88 -33.41 4.50
N TRP A 172 12.62 -32.68 5.59
CA TRP A 172 11.76 -31.51 5.60
C TRP A 172 12.27 -30.38 4.70
N LYS A 173 13.59 -30.11 4.70
CA LYS A 173 14.20 -29.10 3.81
C LYS A 173 14.04 -29.47 2.34
N ASN A 174 14.19 -30.75 1.99
CA ASN A 174 13.96 -31.22 0.62
C ASN A 174 12.47 -31.11 0.25
N GLU A 175 11.56 -31.51 1.14
CA GLU A 175 10.11 -31.36 0.92
C GLU A 175 9.71 -29.89 0.71
N ARG A 176 10.25 -28.96 1.51
CA ARG A 176 10.07 -27.51 1.35
C ARG A 176 10.59 -27.01 0.00
N ARG A 177 11.76 -27.48 -0.45
CA ARG A 177 12.36 -27.10 -1.74
C ARG A 177 11.50 -27.57 -2.92
N ASP A 178 10.90 -28.74 -2.80
CA ASP A 178 10.13 -29.36 -3.88
C ASP A 178 8.69 -28.81 -3.96
N LEU A 179 8.26 -27.98 -3.00
CA LEU A 179 7.00 -27.24 -3.10
C LEU A 179 7.04 -26.21 -4.23
N ALA A 180 5.93 -26.11 -4.96
CA ALA A 180 5.72 -25.02 -5.90
C ALA A 180 5.84 -23.67 -5.19
N THR A 181 6.60 -22.74 -5.80
CA THR A 181 6.91 -21.42 -5.24
C THR A 181 5.66 -20.62 -4.89
N GLU A 182 4.54 -20.88 -5.56
CA GLU A 182 3.33 -20.07 -5.47
C GLU A 182 2.25 -20.65 -4.54
N ASN A 183 2.31 -21.94 -4.18
CA ASN A 183 1.20 -22.57 -3.44
C ASN A 183 1.32 -22.35 -1.91
N ALA A 184 0.62 -21.36 -1.37
CA ALA A 184 0.60 -21.09 0.06
C ALA A 184 0.06 -22.29 0.88
N ALA A 185 -1.08 -22.87 0.46
CA ALA A 185 -1.76 -23.93 1.20
C ALA A 185 -0.91 -25.19 1.41
N ALA A 186 -0.05 -25.52 0.45
CA ALA A 186 0.85 -26.68 0.51
C ALA A 186 1.92 -26.57 1.62
N ARG A 187 2.11 -25.39 2.23
CA ARG A 187 3.07 -25.18 3.33
C ARG A 187 2.52 -25.53 4.71
N ASN A 188 1.19 -25.59 4.89
CA ASN A 188 0.59 -25.92 6.20
C ASN A 188 1.04 -27.30 6.74
N PRO A 189 1.01 -28.40 5.95
CA PRO A 189 1.47 -29.70 6.45
C PRO A 189 2.94 -29.70 6.86
N LEU A 190 3.79 -28.89 6.22
CA LEU A 190 5.20 -28.76 6.59
C LEU A 190 5.40 -28.01 7.90
N ILE A 191 4.58 -26.99 8.17
CA ILE A 191 4.58 -26.27 9.45
C ILE A 191 4.17 -27.22 10.58
N ASP A 192 3.12 -28.02 10.36
CA ASP A 192 2.64 -29.00 11.35
C ASP A 192 3.67 -30.10 11.62
N LYS A 193 4.31 -30.62 10.56
CA LYS A 193 5.43 -31.57 10.68
C LYS A 193 6.60 -30.96 11.49
N ALA A 194 7.00 -29.73 11.18
CA ALA A 194 8.09 -29.06 11.90
C ALA A 194 7.80 -28.92 13.40
N LYS A 195 6.55 -28.56 13.76
CA LYS A 195 6.09 -28.52 15.16
C LYS A 195 6.10 -29.91 15.80
N GLN A 196 5.58 -30.93 15.11
CA GLN A 196 5.57 -32.31 15.59
C GLN A 196 6.98 -32.85 15.85
N PHE A 197 7.95 -32.48 15.00
CA PHE A 197 9.35 -32.88 15.15
C PHE A 197 10.14 -32.04 16.14
N GLY A 198 9.56 -30.97 16.68
CA GLY A 198 10.22 -30.07 17.63
C GLY A 198 11.41 -29.32 17.02
N PHE A 199 11.27 -28.86 15.77
CA PHE A 199 12.27 -27.98 15.17
C PHE A 199 12.28 -26.60 15.83
N ASP A 200 13.36 -25.85 15.62
CA ASP A 200 13.53 -24.49 16.11
C ASP A 200 12.36 -23.60 15.66
N ASP A 201 11.79 -22.83 16.60
CA ASP A 201 10.73 -21.85 16.35
C ASP A 201 11.12 -20.88 15.23
N ALA A 202 12.41 -20.55 15.07
CA ALA A 202 12.88 -19.72 13.98
C ALA A 202 12.59 -20.34 12.60
N LEU A 203 12.69 -21.66 12.43
CA LEU A 203 12.36 -22.31 11.15
C LEU A 203 10.84 -22.32 10.92
N ILE A 204 10.07 -22.51 11.99
CA ILE A 204 8.61 -22.52 11.96
C ILE A 204 8.09 -21.13 11.60
N ASP A 205 8.61 -20.08 12.23
CA ASP A 205 8.26 -18.69 11.95
C ASP A 205 8.60 -18.30 10.51
N GLU A 206 9.77 -18.70 10.00
CA GLU A 206 10.18 -18.42 8.63
C GLU A 206 9.19 -19.02 7.62
N LEU A 207 8.83 -20.31 7.78
CA LEU A 207 7.89 -20.95 6.87
C LEU A 207 6.46 -20.40 7.03
N THR A 208 6.07 -20.04 8.25
CA THR A 208 4.77 -19.42 8.54
C THR A 208 4.67 -18.05 7.86
N HIS A 209 5.73 -17.24 7.96
CA HIS A 209 5.81 -15.95 7.28
C HIS A 209 5.75 -16.12 5.76
N GLU A 210 6.51 -17.07 5.20
CA GLU A 210 6.50 -17.37 3.78
C GLU A 210 5.11 -17.72 3.27
N MET A 211 4.41 -18.63 3.96
CA MET A 211 3.05 -19.01 3.64
C MET A 211 2.10 -17.80 3.63
N LEU A 212 2.10 -16.99 4.69
CA LEU A 212 1.22 -15.83 4.81
C LEU A 212 1.55 -14.75 3.77
N TRP A 213 2.82 -14.60 3.42
CA TRP A 213 3.24 -13.68 2.37
C TRP A 213 2.76 -14.11 0.97
N LEU A 214 2.76 -15.41 0.68
CA LEU A 214 2.21 -15.95 -0.56
C LEU A 214 0.68 -15.78 -0.61
N GLU A 215 -0.03 -16.09 0.48
CA GLU A 215 -1.47 -15.82 0.61
C GLU A 215 -1.76 -14.32 0.35
N TRP A 216 -0.91 -13.42 0.86
CA TRP A 216 -1.01 -12.00 0.54
C TRP A 216 -0.79 -11.66 -0.94
N GLN A 217 0.16 -12.32 -1.62
CA GLN A 217 0.36 -12.08 -3.06
C GLN A 217 -0.86 -12.52 -3.86
N GLU A 218 -1.45 -13.68 -3.53
CA GLU A 218 -2.66 -14.19 -4.17
C GLU A 218 -3.84 -13.20 -4.02
N LEU A 219 -4.04 -12.64 -2.81
CA LEU A 219 -5.10 -11.65 -2.55
C LEU A 219 -4.94 -10.36 -3.35
N LYS A 220 -3.71 -9.91 -3.62
CA LYS A 220 -3.49 -8.72 -4.47
C LYS A 220 -3.88 -8.95 -5.93
N SER A 221 -3.93 -10.20 -6.38
CA SER A 221 -4.35 -10.59 -7.72
C SER A 221 -5.80 -11.11 -7.77
N PHE A 222 -6.52 -11.05 -6.65
CA PHE A 222 -7.90 -11.50 -6.56
C PHE A 222 -8.83 -10.63 -7.42
N SER A 223 -9.67 -11.28 -8.23
CA SER A 223 -10.59 -10.62 -9.17
C SER A 223 -12.08 -10.87 -8.86
N GLY A 224 -12.39 -11.37 -7.66
CA GLY A 224 -13.76 -11.64 -7.23
C GLY A 224 -14.46 -10.42 -6.62
N ASP A 225 -15.48 -10.68 -5.81
CA ASP A 225 -16.29 -9.65 -5.16
C ASP A 225 -15.50 -8.86 -4.09
N LYS A 226 -15.79 -7.57 -3.94
CA LYS A 226 -15.07 -6.69 -2.99
C LYS A 226 -15.28 -7.13 -1.54
N ASP A 227 -16.47 -7.58 -1.17
CA ASP A 227 -16.77 -7.98 0.21
C ASP A 227 -16.05 -9.29 0.56
N ASP A 228 -15.97 -10.22 -0.38
CA ASP A 228 -15.20 -11.47 -0.23
C ASP A 228 -13.69 -11.17 -0.08
N LEU A 229 -13.14 -10.29 -0.91
CA LEU A 229 -11.75 -9.83 -0.77
C LEU A 229 -11.48 -9.25 0.63
N GLN A 230 -12.38 -8.41 1.14
CA GLN A 230 -12.22 -7.83 2.48
C GLN A 230 -12.26 -8.90 3.58
N GLN A 231 -13.15 -9.88 3.48
CA GLN A 231 -13.21 -11.01 4.43
C GLN A 231 -11.92 -11.84 4.41
N GLN A 232 -11.35 -12.09 3.23
CA GLN A 232 -10.10 -12.82 3.10
C GLN A 232 -8.90 -12.03 3.64
N VAL A 233 -8.85 -10.71 3.41
CA VAL A 233 -7.83 -9.83 4.02
C VAL A 233 -7.94 -9.82 5.54
N ASP A 234 -9.16 -9.76 6.10
CA ASP A 234 -9.38 -9.82 7.54
C ASP A 234 -8.94 -11.17 8.14
N SER A 235 -9.22 -12.26 7.42
CA SER A 235 -8.75 -13.61 7.78
C SER A 235 -7.22 -13.68 7.78
N LEU A 236 -6.55 -13.16 6.74
CA LEU A 236 -5.10 -13.07 6.67
C LEU A 236 -4.53 -12.27 7.84
N LEU A 237 -5.06 -11.08 8.12
CA LEU A 237 -4.61 -10.24 9.23
C LEU A 237 -4.75 -10.94 10.58
N LYS A 238 -5.85 -11.68 10.78
CA LYS A 238 -6.05 -12.50 11.98
C LYS A 238 -5.01 -13.61 12.09
N LYS A 239 -4.70 -14.31 10.99
CA LYS A 239 -3.65 -15.35 10.96
C LYS A 239 -2.28 -14.76 11.26
N VAL A 240 -1.92 -13.63 10.65
CA VAL A 240 -0.65 -12.93 10.88
C VAL A 240 -0.50 -12.55 12.36
N ARG A 241 -1.52 -11.91 12.95
CA ARG A 241 -1.50 -11.53 14.37
C ARG A 241 -1.47 -12.73 15.33
N GLY A 242 -2.10 -13.84 14.95
CA GLY A 242 -2.14 -15.05 15.76
C GLY A 242 -0.90 -15.94 15.65
N SER A 243 -0.13 -15.82 14.57
CA SER A 243 0.95 -16.78 14.24
C SER A 243 2.34 -16.17 14.22
N LEU A 244 2.48 -14.86 14.00
CA LEU A 244 3.79 -14.20 13.93
C LEU A 244 4.00 -13.27 15.13
N ALA A 245 5.05 -13.55 15.89
CA ALA A 245 5.45 -12.69 17.00
C ALA A 245 5.67 -11.24 16.52
N GLY A 246 5.23 -10.28 17.33
CA GLY A 246 5.45 -8.85 17.10
C GLY A 246 4.50 -8.18 16.10
N ALA A 247 3.51 -8.87 15.54
CA ALA A 247 2.55 -8.32 14.59
C ALA A 247 1.79 -7.06 15.09
N ASP A 248 1.61 -6.93 16.41
CA ASP A 248 0.94 -5.79 17.05
C ASP A 248 1.89 -4.80 17.73
N LEU A 249 3.21 -4.91 17.48
CA LEU A 249 4.18 -3.93 18.00
C LEU A 249 3.91 -2.54 17.44
N ASN A 250 4.07 -1.50 18.27
CA ASN A 250 4.10 -0.13 17.77
C ASN A 250 5.53 0.23 17.35
N LEU A 251 5.74 0.47 16.05
CA LEU A 251 7.05 0.84 15.50
C LEU A 251 7.17 2.36 15.34
N ALA A 252 7.05 3.12 16.43
CA ALA A 252 7.30 4.56 16.44
C ALA A 252 8.74 4.87 16.90
N PRO A 253 9.60 5.49 16.06
CA PRO A 253 9.35 5.98 14.70
C PRO A 253 9.37 4.89 13.63
N PHE A 254 8.63 5.11 12.52
CA PHE A 254 8.51 4.14 11.43
C PHE A 254 9.87 3.82 10.77
N PRO A 255 10.31 2.54 10.75
CA PRO A 255 11.64 2.17 10.28
C PRO A 255 11.69 2.09 8.75
N LYS A 256 11.79 3.26 8.09
CA LYS A 256 11.72 3.41 6.63
C LYS A 256 12.67 2.50 5.85
N GLU A 257 13.94 2.45 6.23
CA GLU A 257 14.95 1.64 5.51
C GLU A 257 14.69 0.14 5.67
N LEU A 258 14.33 -0.32 6.88
CA LEU A 258 13.97 -1.72 7.10
C LEU A 258 12.74 -2.12 6.29
N ASN A 259 11.71 -1.26 6.28
CA ASN A 259 10.51 -1.48 5.48
C ASN A 259 10.82 -1.53 3.97
N LYS A 260 11.70 -0.66 3.48
CA LYS A 260 12.12 -0.66 2.08
C LYS A 260 12.83 -1.95 1.70
N THR A 261 13.80 -2.40 2.50
CA THR A 261 14.52 -3.67 2.29
C THR A 261 13.56 -4.87 2.34
N TYR A 262 12.69 -4.89 3.34
CA TYR A 262 11.69 -5.95 3.52
C TYR A 262 10.74 -6.04 2.33
N LEU A 263 10.12 -4.95 1.89
CA LEU A 263 9.20 -4.98 0.76
C LEU A 263 9.89 -5.32 -0.58
N PHE A 264 11.20 -5.08 -0.69
CA PHE A 264 11.97 -5.48 -1.87
C PHE A 264 12.25 -6.99 -1.90
N GLN A 265 12.61 -7.59 -0.77
CA GLN A 265 12.92 -9.03 -0.65
C GLN A 265 12.34 -9.61 0.65
N PRO A 266 11.01 -9.80 0.74
CA PRO A 266 10.31 -10.10 2.00
C PRO A 266 10.73 -11.42 2.61
N LEU A 267 10.75 -12.49 1.80
CA LEU A 267 11.10 -13.84 2.25
C LEU A 267 12.55 -13.92 2.72
N LYS A 268 13.48 -13.38 1.94
CA LYS A 268 14.91 -13.38 2.28
C LYS A 268 15.20 -12.51 3.51
N THR A 269 14.64 -11.30 3.57
CA THR A 269 14.85 -10.39 4.70
C THR A 269 14.33 -11.00 6.01
N TYR A 270 13.23 -11.74 5.95
CA TYR A 270 12.69 -12.43 7.13
C TYR A 270 13.54 -13.65 7.53
N ALA A 271 13.96 -14.47 6.56
CA ALA A 271 14.82 -15.63 6.81
C ALA A 271 16.16 -15.22 7.44
N ASP A 272 16.81 -14.18 6.93
CA ASP A 272 18.12 -13.68 7.39
C ASP A 272 18.06 -12.93 8.73
N ALA A 273 16.86 -12.59 9.21
CA ALA A 273 16.65 -11.80 10.43
C ALA A 273 16.67 -12.65 11.71
N ASP A 274 17.16 -12.08 12.81
CA ASP A 274 17.00 -12.65 14.15
C ASP A 274 15.56 -12.46 14.68
N SER A 275 15.24 -13.07 15.83
CA SER A 275 13.89 -13.02 16.42
C SER A 275 13.40 -11.60 16.72
N LYS A 276 14.28 -10.69 17.14
CA LYS A 276 13.91 -9.29 17.44
C LYS A 276 13.59 -8.51 16.16
N VAL A 277 14.37 -8.73 15.10
CA VAL A 277 14.14 -8.11 13.79
C VAL A 277 12.89 -8.70 13.14
N ARG A 278 12.69 -10.03 13.19
CA ARG A 278 11.47 -10.69 12.70
C ARG A 278 10.22 -10.15 13.33
N ALA A 279 10.23 -9.88 14.64
CA ALA A 279 9.09 -9.25 15.31
C ALA A 279 8.72 -7.88 14.69
N LYS A 280 9.72 -7.06 14.33
CA LYS A 280 9.49 -5.80 13.61
C LYS A 280 8.98 -6.03 12.18
N LEU A 281 9.53 -7.03 11.48
CA LEU A 281 9.10 -7.39 10.12
C LEU A 281 7.65 -7.88 10.09
N SER A 282 7.21 -8.65 11.09
CA SER A 282 5.81 -9.07 11.25
C SER A 282 4.87 -7.87 11.36
N ARG A 283 5.22 -6.86 12.16
CA ARG A 283 4.45 -5.60 12.20
C ARG A 283 4.48 -4.86 10.87
N LEU A 284 5.63 -4.78 10.21
CA LEU A 284 5.73 -4.13 8.89
C LEU A 284 4.87 -4.83 7.84
N PHE A 285 4.75 -6.16 7.92
CA PHE A 285 3.81 -6.91 7.08
C PHE A 285 2.37 -6.51 7.37
N VAL A 286 1.95 -6.46 8.65
CA VAL A 286 0.62 -5.96 9.02
C VAL A 286 0.39 -4.53 8.49
N ILE A 287 1.37 -3.63 8.63
CA ILE A 287 1.26 -2.26 8.12
C ILE A 287 1.07 -2.24 6.60
N ASP A 288 1.74 -3.11 5.85
CA ASP A 288 1.59 -3.20 4.39
C ASP A 288 0.19 -3.64 3.98
N VAL A 289 -0.33 -4.71 4.60
CA VAL A 289 -1.67 -5.25 4.33
C VAL A 289 -2.75 -4.24 4.74
N GLU A 290 -2.65 -3.67 5.93
CA GLU A 290 -3.59 -2.66 6.44
C GLU A 290 -3.57 -1.39 5.59
N ARG A 291 -2.39 -0.93 5.14
CA ARG A 291 -2.27 0.19 4.20
C ARG A 291 -3.05 -0.14 2.93
N TRP A 292 -2.78 -1.27 2.30
CA TRP A 292 -3.44 -1.62 1.04
C TRP A 292 -4.97 -1.69 1.22
N ARG A 293 -5.44 -2.27 2.33
CA ARG A 293 -6.86 -2.35 2.68
C ARG A 293 -7.50 -0.98 2.85
N ILE A 294 -6.81 -0.04 3.49
CA ILE A 294 -7.33 1.32 3.70
C ILE A 294 -7.29 2.11 2.38
N GLU A 295 -6.19 2.02 1.63
CA GLU A 295 -6.01 2.75 0.37
C GLU A 295 -6.98 2.28 -0.72
N SER A 296 -7.48 1.03 -0.68
CA SER A 296 -8.48 0.53 -1.63
C SER A 296 -9.89 1.12 -1.44
N ASP A 297 -10.14 1.81 -0.32
CA ASP A 297 -11.36 2.58 -0.09
C ASP A 297 -11.22 4.06 -0.45
N ALA A 298 -10.04 4.50 -0.89
CA ALA A 298 -9.84 5.86 -1.36
C ALA A 298 -10.57 6.08 -2.69
N ARG A 299 -11.35 7.16 -2.77
CA ARG A 299 -12.01 7.56 -4.02
C ARG A 299 -11.01 8.16 -4.99
N GLU A 300 -11.22 7.94 -6.29
CA GLU A 300 -10.34 8.45 -7.35
C GLU A 300 -10.22 9.98 -7.36
N ASP A 301 -11.29 10.68 -6.97
CA ASP A 301 -11.34 12.14 -6.88
C ASP A 301 -10.68 12.68 -5.60
N ASN A 302 -10.31 11.81 -4.66
CA ASN A 302 -9.78 12.13 -3.33
C ASN A 302 -10.74 12.89 -2.40
N SER A 303 -12.05 12.82 -2.65
CA SER A 303 -13.06 13.49 -1.83
C SER A 303 -13.23 12.93 -0.41
N ASN A 304 -12.60 11.80 -0.08
CA ASN A 304 -12.66 11.15 1.24
C ASN A 304 -11.28 11.03 1.93
N GLY A 305 -10.33 11.90 1.61
CA GLY A 305 -8.98 11.85 2.15
C GLY A 305 -8.87 11.97 3.67
N ASP A 306 -9.72 12.76 4.33
CA ASP A 306 -9.77 12.92 5.78
C ASP A 306 -10.28 11.64 6.48
N GLU A 307 -11.26 10.96 5.90
CA GLU A 307 -11.73 9.65 6.37
C GLU A 307 -10.60 8.60 6.30
N ILE A 308 -9.91 8.55 5.16
CA ILE A 308 -8.76 7.68 4.95
C ILE A 308 -7.63 8.01 5.93
N ALA A 309 -7.33 9.29 6.12
CA ALA A 309 -6.31 9.75 7.06
C ALA A 309 -6.63 9.35 8.51
N ALA A 310 -7.88 9.49 8.94
CA ALA A 310 -8.32 9.08 10.27
C ALA A 310 -8.19 7.56 10.49
N ARG A 311 -8.49 6.74 9.47
CA ARG A 311 -8.28 5.29 9.52
C ARG A 311 -6.81 4.92 9.62
N ILE A 312 -5.94 5.59 8.85
CA ILE A 312 -4.48 5.40 8.92
C ILE A 312 -3.97 5.69 10.33
N GLU A 313 -4.36 6.82 10.91
CA GLU A 313 -3.92 7.20 12.27
C GLU A 313 -4.40 6.23 13.35
N LYS A 314 -5.57 5.63 13.16
CA LYS A 314 -6.14 4.65 14.10
C LYS A 314 -5.47 3.28 14.00
N ILE A 315 -5.25 2.78 12.79
CA ILE A 315 -4.89 1.37 12.53
C ILE A 315 -3.37 1.20 12.37
N ILE A 316 -2.72 2.15 11.69
CA ILE A 316 -1.29 2.18 11.40
C ILE A 316 -0.68 3.54 11.76
N PRO A 317 -0.75 3.96 13.04
CA PRO A 317 -0.29 5.28 13.51
C PRO A 317 1.16 5.61 13.14
N GLU A 318 1.99 4.58 12.93
CA GLU A 318 3.37 4.73 12.46
C GLU A 318 3.47 5.45 11.10
N ARG A 319 2.39 5.43 10.30
CA ARG A 319 2.29 6.04 8.97
C ARG A 319 1.61 7.41 8.98
N ALA A 320 1.89 8.24 9.98
CA ALA A 320 1.43 9.64 10.04
C ALA A 320 1.82 10.47 8.79
N ASP A 321 2.90 10.09 8.09
CA ASP A 321 3.29 10.65 6.79
C ASP A 321 2.23 10.41 5.70
N LEU A 322 1.61 9.24 5.72
CA LEU A 322 0.60 8.84 4.76
C LEU A 322 -0.74 9.50 5.07
N ALA A 323 -1.14 9.55 6.35
CA ALA A 323 -2.34 10.26 6.78
C ALA A 323 -2.32 11.72 6.33
N ARG A 324 -1.20 12.43 6.55
CA ARG A 324 -1.03 13.82 6.09
C ARG A 324 -1.15 13.97 4.57
N ARG A 325 -0.62 13.01 3.80
CA ARG A 325 -0.76 13.03 2.33
C ARG A 325 -2.22 12.92 1.90
N TYR A 326 -3.01 12.07 2.53
CA TYR A 326 -4.43 11.94 2.21
C TYR A 326 -5.25 13.18 2.60
N ARG A 327 -4.99 13.80 3.76
CA ARG A 327 -5.60 15.10 4.11
C ARG A 327 -5.32 16.17 3.07
N ASN A 328 -4.07 16.28 2.64
CA ASN A 328 -3.68 17.26 1.62
C ASN A 328 -4.39 17.01 0.28
N ARG A 329 -4.61 15.74 -0.12
CA ARG A 329 -5.34 15.40 -1.34
C ARG A 329 -6.81 15.81 -1.27
N GLU A 330 -7.49 15.60 -0.15
CA GLU A 330 -8.86 16.09 0.01
C GLU A 330 -8.92 17.61 0.04
N LEU A 331 -7.96 18.26 0.69
CA LEU A 331 -7.85 19.71 0.70
C LEU A 331 -7.72 20.26 -0.73
N ASP A 332 -6.86 19.66 -1.55
CA ASP A 332 -6.71 20.03 -2.96
C ASP A 332 -8.01 19.74 -3.76
N TYR A 333 -8.72 18.64 -3.50
CA TYR A 333 -10.03 18.36 -4.09
C TYR A 333 -11.06 19.45 -3.73
N ARG A 334 -11.17 19.83 -2.45
CA ARG A 334 -12.08 20.88 -1.97
C ARG A 334 -11.76 22.24 -2.61
N ILE A 335 -10.48 22.56 -2.75
CA ILE A 335 -10.01 23.78 -3.45
C ILE A 335 -10.44 23.75 -4.92
N ASN A 336 -10.26 22.64 -5.63
CA ASN A 336 -10.60 22.53 -7.05
C ASN A 336 -12.12 22.57 -7.31
N ASN A 337 -12.94 22.14 -6.35
CA ASN A 337 -14.40 22.14 -6.44
C ASN A 337 -15.06 23.38 -5.82
N ILE A 338 -14.27 24.35 -5.39
CA ILE A 338 -14.74 25.53 -4.65
C ILE A 338 -15.83 26.32 -5.40
N ALA A 339 -15.86 26.30 -6.73
CA ALA A 339 -16.86 27.04 -7.50
C ALA A 339 -18.31 26.55 -7.30
N ASN A 340 -18.49 25.31 -6.80
CA ASN A 340 -19.78 24.63 -6.69
C ASN A 340 -20.31 24.50 -5.26
N VAL A 341 -19.55 24.93 -4.26
CA VAL A 341 -19.92 24.79 -2.84
C VAL A 341 -20.68 26.00 -2.32
N THR A 342 -21.32 25.83 -1.17
CA THR A 342 -22.01 26.91 -0.47
C THR A 342 -21.04 27.96 0.07
N ARG A 343 -21.57 29.14 0.40
CA ARG A 343 -20.80 30.22 1.03
C ARG A 343 -20.15 29.78 2.35
N ALA A 344 -20.89 29.02 3.16
CA ALA A 344 -20.40 28.56 4.46
C ALA A 344 -19.21 27.61 4.28
N GLU A 345 -19.28 26.68 3.34
CA GLU A 345 -18.20 25.75 3.03
C GLU A 345 -16.95 26.46 2.50
N ALA A 346 -17.10 27.49 1.65
CA ALA A 346 -15.97 28.27 1.16
C ALA A 346 -15.26 29.06 2.27
N ILE A 347 -16.03 29.64 3.21
CA ILE A 347 -15.49 30.31 4.39
C ILE A 347 -14.78 29.31 5.30
N GLN A 348 -15.39 28.16 5.54
CA GLN A 348 -14.80 27.10 6.37
C GLN A 348 -13.48 26.62 5.76
N LEU A 349 -13.44 26.32 4.46
CA LEU A 349 -12.20 25.91 3.78
C LEU A 349 -11.10 27.00 3.86
N SER A 350 -11.48 28.28 3.74
CA SER A 350 -10.54 29.38 3.94
C SER A 350 -9.99 29.43 5.37
N ALA A 351 -10.83 29.15 6.37
CA ALA A 351 -10.39 29.07 7.77
C ALA A 351 -9.46 27.87 7.99
N ASP A 352 -9.83 26.69 7.51
CA ASP A 352 -9.00 25.47 7.56
C ASP A 352 -7.60 25.73 6.98
N LEU A 353 -7.53 26.38 5.81
CA LEU A 353 -6.27 26.74 5.15
C LEU A 353 -5.41 27.72 5.95
N LYS A 354 -6.02 28.68 6.65
CA LYS A 354 -5.29 29.59 7.54
C LYS A 354 -4.74 28.87 8.76
N GLU A 355 -5.50 27.94 9.32
CA GLU A 355 -5.07 27.15 10.48
C GLU A 355 -3.85 26.28 10.16
N VAL A 356 -3.79 25.69 8.96
CA VAL A 356 -2.62 24.94 8.50
C VAL A 356 -1.48 25.83 7.96
N GLY A 357 -1.60 27.15 8.08
CA GLY A 357 -0.55 28.11 7.74
C GLY A 357 -0.44 28.50 6.26
N ASP A 358 -1.49 28.32 5.46
CA ASP A 358 -1.54 28.71 4.04
C ASP A 358 -2.55 29.84 3.77
N PRO A 359 -2.26 31.09 4.21
CA PRO A 359 -3.16 32.22 4.02
C PRO A 359 -3.31 32.63 2.55
N ILE A 360 -2.34 32.28 1.69
CA ILE A 360 -2.37 32.60 0.26
C ILE A 360 -3.44 31.75 -0.42
N ARG A 361 -3.41 30.44 -0.23
CA ARG A 361 -4.48 29.56 -0.75
C ARG A 361 -5.82 29.88 -0.11
N ALA A 362 -5.86 30.20 1.18
CA ALA A 362 -7.09 30.60 1.87
C ALA A 362 -7.79 31.79 1.21
N ARG A 363 -7.03 32.82 0.80
CA ARG A 363 -7.56 33.96 0.05
C ARG A 363 -8.00 33.54 -1.35
N LYS A 364 -7.18 32.75 -2.05
CA LYS A 364 -7.47 32.30 -3.42
C LYS A 364 -8.75 31.49 -3.53
N VAL A 365 -9.06 30.67 -2.52
CA VAL A 365 -10.33 29.94 -2.38
C VAL A 365 -11.53 30.88 -2.43
N LEU A 366 -11.52 31.95 -1.63
CA LEU A 366 -12.61 32.92 -1.59
C LEU A 366 -12.71 33.72 -2.89
N GLU A 367 -11.58 34.12 -3.48
CA GLU A 367 -11.55 34.79 -4.79
C GLU A 367 -12.17 33.91 -5.89
N THR A 368 -11.85 32.61 -5.91
CA THR A 368 -12.36 31.66 -6.91
C THR A 368 -13.85 31.40 -6.72
N TRP A 369 -14.29 31.22 -5.46
CA TRP A 369 -15.71 31.10 -5.12
C TRP A 369 -16.50 32.35 -5.55
N LEU A 370 -16.00 33.55 -5.20
CA LEU A 370 -16.61 34.83 -5.55
C LEU A 370 -16.69 35.02 -7.06
N ALA A 371 -15.64 34.70 -7.82
CA ALA A 371 -15.66 34.83 -9.28
C ALA A 371 -16.79 33.99 -9.92
N SER A 372 -16.99 32.77 -9.46
CA SER A 372 -18.12 31.92 -9.87
C SER A 372 -19.46 32.56 -9.48
N ARG A 373 -19.58 33.03 -8.24
CA ARG A 373 -20.82 33.62 -7.73
C ARG A 373 -21.20 34.93 -8.41
N VAL A 374 -20.23 35.78 -8.71
CA VAL A 374 -20.40 37.04 -9.47
C VAL A 374 -20.99 36.75 -10.84
N LYS A 375 -20.52 35.71 -11.55
CA LYS A 375 -21.06 35.32 -12.86
C LYS A 375 -22.55 34.97 -12.79
N LEU A 376 -22.98 34.26 -11.76
CA LEU A 376 -24.39 33.93 -11.54
C LEU A 376 -25.21 35.17 -11.15
N LEU A 377 -24.72 35.95 -10.18
CA LEU A 377 -25.42 37.15 -9.71
C LEU A 377 -25.57 38.21 -10.80
N ARG A 378 -24.62 38.33 -11.74
CA ARG A 378 -24.76 39.20 -12.92
C ARG A 378 -26.03 38.93 -13.73
N GLN A 379 -26.51 37.69 -13.76
CA GLN A 379 -27.73 37.32 -14.48
C GLN A 379 -29.00 37.92 -13.84
N ASP A 380 -28.94 38.27 -12.55
CA ASP A 380 -30.04 38.93 -11.82
C ASP A 380 -30.06 40.46 -12.06
N GLY A 381 -29.18 40.99 -12.91
CA GLY A 381 -29.07 42.42 -13.21
C GLY A 381 -28.55 43.26 -12.05
N VAL A 382 -29.02 44.51 -11.93
CA VAL A 382 -28.54 45.50 -10.94
C VAL A 382 -28.58 44.99 -9.49
N PRO A 383 -29.68 44.37 -8.98
CA PRO A 383 -29.70 43.82 -7.62
C PRO A 383 -28.67 42.70 -7.38
N GLY A 384 -28.34 41.93 -8.43
CA GLY A 384 -27.31 40.91 -8.37
C GLY A 384 -25.90 41.50 -8.28
N LEU A 385 -25.60 42.49 -9.10
CA LEU A 385 -24.31 43.21 -9.08
C LEU A 385 -24.05 43.91 -7.74
N VAL A 386 -25.06 44.54 -7.14
CA VAL A 386 -24.95 45.15 -5.82
C VAL A 386 -24.63 44.10 -4.74
N ARG A 387 -25.35 42.97 -4.73
CA ARG A 387 -25.05 41.85 -3.81
C ARG A 387 -23.65 41.28 -4.01
N ALA A 388 -23.19 41.17 -5.26
CA ALA A 388 -21.86 40.69 -5.59
C ALA A 388 -20.76 41.65 -5.09
N ALA A 389 -20.99 42.96 -5.20
CA ALA A 389 -20.08 43.98 -4.68
C ALA A 389 -19.96 43.94 -3.15
N GLU A 390 -21.08 43.75 -2.45
CA GLU A 390 -21.11 43.61 -0.98
C GLU A 390 -20.35 42.36 -0.52
N GLU A 391 -20.59 41.20 -1.15
CA GLU A 391 -19.89 39.95 -0.81
C GLU A 391 -18.39 40.03 -1.08
N THR A 392 -17.96 40.77 -2.11
CA THR A 392 -16.54 40.98 -2.41
C THR A 392 -15.82 41.71 -1.26
N ILE A 393 -16.43 42.76 -0.71
CA ILE A 393 -15.86 43.46 0.46
C ILE A 393 -15.90 42.55 1.68
N ARG A 394 -17.05 41.91 1.94
CA ARG A 394 -17.24 41.12 3.15
C ARG A 394 -16.27 39.94 3.25
N LEU A 395 -15.96 39.27 2.13
CA LEU A 395 -15.17 38.05 2.15
C LEU A 395 -13.67 38.29 1.95
N ILE A 396 -13.27 39.26 1.11
CA ILE A 396 -11.86 39.46 0.75
C ILE A 396 -11.38 40.92 0.88
N ASP A 397 -12.23 41.83 1.36
CA ASP A 397 -11.95 43.28 1.54
C ASP A 397 -11.41 43.96 0.26
N ASP A 398 -11.80 43.48 -0.93
CA ASP A 398 -11.39 44.07 -2.21
C ASP A 398 -12.36 45.20 -2.63
N LYS A 399 -12.07 46.39 -2.12
CA LYS A 399 -12.85 47.61 -2.39
C LYS A 399 -12.83 47.99 -3.88
N GLN A 400 -11.74 47.72 -4.59
CA GLN A 400 -11.59 48.08 -6.01
C GLN A 400 -12.44 47.16 -6.90
N ALA A 401 -12.41 45.85 -6.66
CA ALA A 401 -13.27 44.91 -7.37
C ALA A 401 -14.76 45.16 -7.08
N SER A 402 -15.10 45.49 -5.82
CA SER A 402 -16.45 45.90 -5.44
C SER A 402 -16.93 47.14 -6.19
N ALA A 403 -16.10 48.19 -6.25
CA ALA A 403 -16.43 49.40 -7.00
C ALA A 403 -16.63 49.13 -8.50
N LYS A 404 -15.86 48.23 -9.11
CA LYS A 404 -16.05 47.84 -10.52
C LYS A 404 -17.43 47.24 -10.77
N LEU A 405 -17.89 46.35 -9.89
CA LEU A 405 -19.24 45.75 -9.98
C LEU A 405 -20.35 46.80 -9.80
N LEU A 406 -20.14 47.79 -8.92
CA LEU A 406 -21.08 48.89 -8.74
C LEU A 406 -21.10 49.88 -9.91
N MET A 407 -19.95 50.13 -10.54
CA MET A 407 -19.89 50.92 -11.78
C MET A 407 -20.62 50.21 -12.92
N GLU A 408 -20.45 48.89 -13.08
CA GLU A 408 -21.23 48.07 -14.01
C GLU A 408 -22.74 48.16 -13.72
N ALA A 409 -23.14 48.14 -12.44
CA ALA A 409 -24.54 48.32 -12.04
C ALA A 409 -25.07 49.73 -12.36
N PHE A 410 -24.24 50.77 -12.20
CA PHE A 410 -24.59 52.16 -12.50
C PHE A 410 -24.80 52.38 -14.00
N GLU A 411 -24.01 51.73 -14.86
CA GLU A 411 -24.21 51.80 -16.31
C GLU A 411 -25.58 51.26 -16.73
N ILE A 412 -26.08 50.22 -16.05
CA ILE A 412 -27.39 49.63 -16.31
C ILE A 412 -28.52 50.50 -15.71
N ALA A 413 -28.32 51.07 -14.52
CA ALA A 413 -29.31 51.92 -13.84
C ALA A 413 -28.68 53.19 -13.24
N PRO A 414 -28.48 54.27 -14.03
CA PRO A 414 -27.82 55.50 -13.59
C PRO A 414 -28.54 56.27 -12.47
N ASP A 415 -29.84 56.06 -12.35
CA ASP A 415 -30.70 56.72 -11.34
C ASP A 415 -30.82 55.91 -10.03
N SER A 416 -30.12 54.77 -9.92
CA SER A 416 -30.15 53.94 -8.73
C SER A 416 -29.46 54.62 -7.55
N LYS A 417 -30.26 55.12 -6.60
CA LYS A 417 -29.77 55.72 -5.34
C LYS A 417 -28.90 54.75 -4.54
N GLN A 418 -29.27 53.47 -4.50
CA GLN A 418 -28.52 52.43 -3.78
C GLN A 418 -27.08 52.28 -4.31
N VAL A 419 -26.91 52.25 -5.64
CA VAL A 419 -25.58 52.14 -6.26
C VAL A 419 -24.74 53.40 -5.98
N ALA A 420 -25.35 54.58 -6.08
CA ALA A 420 -24.68 55.85 -5.80
C ALA A 420 -24.22 55.98 -4.34
N GLU A 421 -25.07 55.56 -3.39
CA GLU A 421 -24.73 55.55 -1.97
C GLU A 421 -23.57 54.59 -1.67
N GLN A 422 -23.55 53.39 -2.28
CA GLN A 422 -22.49 52.43 -2.05
C GLN A 422 -21.14 52.87 -2.65
N LEU A 423 -21.13 53.43 -3.86
CA LEU A 423 -19.92 54.03 -4.44
C LEU A 423 -19.38 55.18 -3.58
N THR A 424 -20.27 56.02 -3.05
CA THR A 424 -19.90 57.10 -2.13
C THR A 424 -19.29 56.56 -0.83
N ARG A 425 -19.83 55.47 -0.26
CA ARG A 425 -19.26 54.79 0.92
C ARG A 425 -17.87 54.21 0.64
N LEU A 426 -17.55 53.86 -0.60
CA LEU A 426 -16.22 53.44 -1.03
C LEU A 426 -15.26 54.61 -1.33
N GLY A 427 -15.72 55.85 -1.14
CA GLY A 427 -14.92 57.07 -1.38
C GLY A 427 -14.95 57.56 -2.83
N TYR A 428 -15.75 56.95 -3.70
CA TYR A 428 -15.89 57.41 -5.08
C TYR A 428 -16.77 58.67 -5.14
N ARG A 429 -16.42 59.59 -6.04
CA ARG A 429 -17.15 60.85 -6.25
C ARG A 429 -17.75 60.90 -7.65
N LYS A 430 -18.99 61.38 -7.75
CA LYS A 430 -19.66 61.59 -9.05
C LYS A 430 -19.33 62.98 -9.59
N ILE A 431 -18.68 63.04 -10.76
CA ILE A 431 -18.45 64.28 -11.50
C ILE A 431 -19.10 64.14 -12.89
N GLY A 432 -20.14 64.94 -13.14
CA GLY A 432 -20.98 64.77 -14.33
C GLY A 432 -21.64 63.38 -14.34
N ASN A 433 -21.41 62.60 -15.41
CA ASN A 433 -21.92 61.23 -15.54
C ASN A 433 -20.85 60.15 -15.31
N ARG A 434 -19.74 60.47 -14.62
CA ARG A 434 -18.67 59.52 -14.33
C ARG A 434 -18.38 59.45 -12.83
N TRP A 435 -18.04 58.25 -12.37
CA TRP A 435 -17.54 58.00 -11.03
C TRP A 435 -16.01 57.98 -11.04
N LEU A 436 -15.40 58.75 -10.14
CA LEU A 436 -13.96 58.83 -9.99
C LEU A 436 -13.52 58.15 -8.70
N PRO A 437 -12.39 57.42 -8.70
CA PRO A 437 -11.84 56.80 -7.51
C PRO A 437 -11.41 57.87 -6.49
N PRO A 438 -11.28 57.50 -5.20
CA PRO A 438 -10.95 58.44 -4.12
C PRO A 438 -9.66 59.24 -4.38
N ASP A 439 -8.67 58.61 -5.02
CA ASP A 439 -7.34 59.18 -5.27
C ASP A 439 -7.23 59.92 -6.62
N ALA A 440 -8.32 60.07 -7.37
CA ALA A 440 -8.30 60.86 -8.60
C ALA A 440 -8.27 62.36 -8.28
N ASP A 441 -7.21 63.02 -8.75
CA ASP A 441 -7.09 64.48 -8.69
C ASP A 441 -8.18 65.12 -9.55
N ALA A 442 -8.95 66.04 -8.97
CA ALA A 442 -10.01 66.77 -9.66
C ALA A 442 -9.50 67.59 -10.88
N ALA A 443 -8.18 67.75 -11.01
CA ALA A 443 -7.51 68.44 -12.11
C ALA A 443 -7.43 67.64 -13.42
N GLU A 444 -7.53 66.30 -13.38
CA GLU A 444 -7.43 65.43 -14.58
C GLU A 444 -8.71 65.43 -15.45
N VAL A 445 -9.80 66.05 -14.97
CA VAL A 445 -11.08 66.15 -15.70
C VAL A 445 -11.27 67.57 -16.26
N THR A 446 -10.25 68.09 -16.93
CA THR A 446 -10.40 69.26 -17.81
C THR A 446 -10.13 68.80 -19.24
N ASP A 447 -11.10 68.98 -20.15
CA ASP A 447 -10.99 68.66 -21.58
C ASP A 447 -9.57 69.00 -22.10
N PRO A 448 -8.82 68.06 -22.70
CA PRO A 448 -7.45 68.30 -23.21
C PRO A 448 -7.33 69.58 -24.05
N LYS A 449 -8.43 69.97 -24.73
CA LYS A 449 -8.51 71.18 -25.55
C LYS A 449 -8.55 72.48 -24.74
N LEU A 450 -9.12 72.45 -23.53
CA LEU A 450 -9.12 73.57 -22.58
C LEU A 450 -7.76 73.72 -21.87
N ALA A 451 -7.03 72.61 -21.68
CA ALA A 451 -5.67 72.64 -21.17
C ALA A 451 -4.69 73.28 -22.18
N ALA A 452 -4.83 72.98 -23.48
CA ALA A 452 -4.02 73.56 -24.54
C ALA A 452 -4.22 75.08 -24.72
N MET A 453 -5.45 75.60 -24.56
CA MET A 453 -5.72 77.04 -24.60
C MET A 453 -5.07 77.82 -23.43
N ARG A 454 -4.84 77.17 -22.28
CA ARG A 454 -4.16 77.79 -21.13
C ARG A 454 -2.63 77.71 -21.20
N SER A 455 -2.08 76.73 -21.92
CA SER A 455 -0.63 76.55 -22.10
C SER A 455 -0.05 77.26 -23.33
N GLY A 456 -0.89 77.89 -24.15
CA GLY A 456 -0.44 78.62 -25.35
C GLY A 456 -0.08 77.72 -26.54
N VAL A 457 -0.44 76.44 -26.50
CA VAL A 457 -0.09 75.44 -27.53
C VAL A 457 -1.28 75.22 -28.46
N ILE A 458 -1.04 75.24 -29.77
CA ILE A 458 -2.05 74.99 -30.81
C ILE A 458 -1.98 73.53 -31.26
N ASP A 459 -3.13 72.87 -31.38
CA ASP A 459 -3.25 71.51 -31.91
C ASP A 459 -4.08 71.44 -33.20
N VAL A 460 -3.83 70.41 -34.00
CA VAL A 460 -4.62 70.09 -35.20
C VAL A 460 -6.08 69.84 -34.81
N GLY A 461 -7.03 70.47 -35.52
CA GLY A 461 -8.47 70.41 -35.26
C GLY A 461 -9.03 71.55 -34.41
N MET A 462 -8.20 72.43 -33.84
CA MET A 462 -8.67 73.67 -33.21
C MET A 462 -9.38 74.58 -34.22
N SER A 463 -10.42 75.32 -33.81
CA SER A 463 -11.09 76.30 -34.68
C SER A 463 -10.30 77.60 -34.78
N ALA A 464 -10.56 78.37 -35.84
CA ALA A 464 -10.05 79.73 -36.02
C ALA A 464 -10.29 80.63 -34.79
N ALA A 465 -11.47 80.54 -34.17
CA ALA A 465 -11.78 81.28 -32.94
C ALA A 465 -10.92 80.84 -31.75
N GLN A 466 -10.69 79.54 -31.60
CA GLN A 466 -9.82 78.99 -30.55
C GLN A 466 -8.37 79.42 -30.74
N VAL A 467 -7.85 79.38 -31.97
CA VAL A 467 -6.48 79.84 -32.27
C VAL A 467 -6.30 81.32 -31.91
N ARG A 468 -7.27 82.19 -32.23
CA ARG A 468 -7.19 83.61 -31.84
C ARG A 468 -7.32 83.82 -30.34
N GLY A 469 -8.13 83.00 -29.67
CA GLY A 469 -8.24 83.02 -28.21
C GLY A 469 -6.93 82.66 -27.52
N THR A 470 -6.14 81.77 -28.12
CA THR A 470 -4.87 81.29 -27.57
C THR A 470 -3.67 82.19 -27.92
N LEU A 471 -3.56 82.65 -29.18
CA LEU A 471 -2.37 83.38 -29.67
C LEU A 471 -2.62 84.88 -29.95
N GLY A 472 -3.85 85.36 -29.82
CA GLY A 472 -4.24 86.69 -30.25
C GLY A 472 -4.48 86.77 -31.76
N SER A 473 -4.50 88.00 -32.30
CA SER A 473 -4.69 88.20 -33.74
C SER A 473 -3.38 87.93 -34.51
N PRO A 474 -3.44 87.25 -35.66
CA PRO A 474 -2.25 87.00 -36.48
C PRO A 474 -1.71 88.30 -37.09
N ASP A 475 -0.40 88.38 -37.26
CA ASP A 475 0.27 89.51 -37.92
C ASP A 475 -0.06 89.56 -39.42
N ARG A 476 -0.15 88.38 -40.06
CA ARG A 476 -0.51 88.25 -41.47
C ARG A 476 -1.38 87.02 -41.71
N ILE A 477 -2.32 87.16 -42.64
CA ILE A 477 -3.17 86.06 -43.11
C ILE A 477 -2.99 85.96 -44.61
N PHE A 478 -2.52 84.80 -45.09
CA PHE A 478 -2.58 84.43 -46.51
C PHE A 478 -3.81 83.55 -46.74
N ARG A 479 -4.55 83.82 -47.82
CA ARG A 479 -5.70 83.01 -48.21
C ARG A 479 -5.55 82.54 -49.65
N SER A 480 -5.74 81.24 -49.87
CA SER A 480 -5.89 80.66 -51.19
C SER A 480 -7.23 79.95 -51.28
N ILE A 481 -7.98 80.22 -52.33
CA ILE A 481 -9.32 79.65 -52.55
C ILE A 481 -9.23 78.67 -53.72
N SER A 482 -9.64 77.43 -53.49
CA SER A 482 -9.88 76.42 -54.52
C SER A 482 -11.39 76.26 -54.76
N LEU A 483 -11.79 75.47 -55.76
CA LEU A 483 -13.20 75.29 -56.15
C LEU A 483 -14.14 74.86 -55.00
N SER A 484 -13.63 74.20 -53.96
CA SER A 484 -14.44 73.73 -52.82
C SER A 484 -13.89 74.09 -51.44
N GLN A 485 -12.65 74.57 -51.32
CA GLN A 485 -11.99 74.81 -50.03
C GLN A 485 -11.28 76.17 -49.99
N VAL A 486 -11.24 76.74 -48.79
CA VAL A 486 -10.43 77.90 -48.45
C VAL A 486 -9.34 77.43 -47.52
N HIS A 487 -8.09 77.63 -47.94
CA HIS A 487 -6.92 77.42 -47.11
C HIS A 487 -6.42 78.77 -46.63
N GLU A 488 -6.20 78.89 -45.33
CA GLU A 488 -5.64 80.07 -44.69
C GLU A 488 -4.32 79.71 -44.01
N ALA A 489 -3.28 80.52 -44.23
CA ALA A 489 -2.04 80.44 -43.47
C ALA A 489 -1.93 81.69 -42.61
N TRP A 490 -2.03 81.51 -41.29
CA TRP A 490 -1.93 82.57 -40.30
C TRP A 490 -0.51 82.62 -39.76
N ILE A 491 0.11 83.79 -39.84
CA ILE A 491 1.51 84.00 -39.47
C ILE A 491 1.57 84.88 -38.22
N TYR A 492 2.31 84.41 -37.23
CA TYR A 492 2.65 85.13 -36.01
C TYR A 492 4.17 85.32 -35.92
N ASN A 493 4.62 86.56 -35.80
CA ASN A 493 6.02 86.92 -35.62
C ASN A 493 6.34 86.94 -34.12
N THR A 494 7.20 86.03 -33.69
CA THR A 494 7.63 85.92 -32.29
C THR A 494 9.14 86.16 -32.21
N GLY A 495 9.52 87.44 -32.06
CA GLY A 495 10.86 87.89 -31.62
C GLY A 495 12.07 87.09 -32.16
N GLY A 496 12.12 86.82 -33.47
CA GLY A 496 13.20 86.04 -34.12
C GLY A 496 12.75 84.73 -34.78
N SER A 497 11.47 84.35 -34.68
CA SER A 497 10.90 83.22 -35.43
C SER A 497 9.49 83.53 -35.94
N ARG A 498 9.04 82.80 -36.95
CA ARG A 498 7.69 82.88 -37.53
C ARG A 498 6.95 81.58 -37.28
N LEU A 499 5.86 81.64 -36.52
CA LEU A 499 4.91 80.53 -36.39
C LEU A 499 3.85 80.65 -37.48
N VAL A 500 3.70 79.61 -38.29
CA VAL A 500 2.70 79.53 -39.35
C VAL A 500 1.70 78.43 -39.03
N ILE A 501 0.42 78.80 -38.93
CA ILE A 501 -0.70 77.90 -38.66
C ILE A 501 -1.54 77.80 -39.92
N HIS A 502 -1.73 76.58 -40.41
CA HIS A 502 -2.57 76.29 -41.57
C HIS A 502 -3.97 75.93 -41.11
N LEU A 503 -4.98 76.62 -41.65
CA LEU A 503 -6.38 76.33 -41.42
C LEU A 503 -7.08 76.00 -42.75
N THR A 504 -7.99 75.05 -42.72
CA THR A 504 -8.81 74.70 -43.89
C THR A 504 -10.29 74.75 -43.53
N ARG A 505 -11.11 75.25 -44.47
CA ARG A 505 -12.58 75.12 -44.45
C ARG A 505 -13.15 74.89 -45.84
N TYR A 506 -14.39 74.42 -45.91
CA TYR A 506 -15.16 74.46 -47.16
C TYR A 506 -15.62 75.90 -47.46
N SER A 507 -15.66 76.27 -48.74
CA SER A 507 -15.97 77.64 -49.19
C SER A 507 -17.33 78.16 -48.71
N GLN A 508 -18.32 77.26 -48.55
CA GLN A 508 -19.67 77.57 -48.08
C GLN A 508 -19.79 77.73 -46.56
N ARG A 509 -18.76 77.38 -45.78
CA ARG A 509 -18.79 77.48 -44.31
C ARG A 509 -18.20 78.81 -43.85
N PRO A 510 -18.71 79.40 -42.75
CA PRO A 510 -18.20 80.67 -42.23
C PRO A 510 -16.74 80.55 -41.74
N ALA A 511 -16.04 81.67 -41.65
CA ALA A 511 -14.58 81.71 -41.45
C ALA A 511 -14.12 81.21 -40.07
N ASP A 512 -15.00 81.28 -39.07
CA ASP A 512 -14.81 80.78 -37.71
C ASP A 512 -14.83 79.24 -37.62
N GLU A 513 -15.40 78.56 -38.61
CA GLU A 513 -15.38 77.09 -38.73
C GLU A 513 -14.08 76.53 -39.32
N ALA A 514 -13.12 77.38 -39.74
CA ALA A 514 -11.84 76.89 -40.22
C ALA A 514 -11.10 76.12 -39.11
N ARG A 515 -10.54 74.96 -39.48
CA ARG A 515 -9.86 74.06 -38.55
C ARG A 515 -8.38 74.01 -38.85
N VAL A 516 -7.55 74.02 -37.80
CA VAL A 516 -6.10 73.83 -37.94
C VAL A 516 -5.83 72.48 -38.57
N THR A 517 -5.13 72.46 -39.69
CA THR A 517 -4.70 71.24 -40.39
C THR A 517 -3.20 70.97 -40.22
N GLY A 518 -2.44 71.98 -39.80
CA GLY A 518 -1.02 71.82 -39.46
C GLY A 518 -0.41 73.12 -38.94
N GLN A 519 0.79 73.00 -38.37
CA GLN A 519 1.60 74.16 -37.92
C GLN A 519 3.08 73.88 -38.14
N HIS A 520 3.86 74.94 -38.38
CA HIS A 520 5.31 74.86 -38.42
C HIS A 520 5.95 76.18 -37.97
N THR A 521 7.13 76.10 -37.38
CA THR A 521 7.91 77.27 -36.97
C THR A 521 9.11 77.42 -37.89
N VAL A 522 9.26 78.60 -38.50
CA VAL A 522 10.41 78.98 -39.33
C VAL A 522 11.28 79.92 -38.50
N ARG A 523 12.51 79.55 -38.19
CA ARG A 523 13.48 80.45 -37.57
C ARG A 523 14.16 81.26 -38.68
N GLU A 524 14.26 82.58 -38.49
CA GLU A 524 15.04 83.45 -39.39
C GLU A 524 16.53 83.38 -39.10
#